data_AF-A0A1G1R409-F1
#
_entry.id   AF-A0A1G1R409-F1
#
_cell.length_a   1.000
_cell.length_b   1.000
_cell.length_c   1.000
_cell.angle_alpha   90.00
_cell.angle_beta   90.00
_cell.angle_gamma   90.00
#
_symmetry.space_group_name_H-M   'P 1'
#
loop_
_entity.id
_entity.type
_entity.pdbx_description
1 polymer ?
#
loop_
_entity_poly.entity_id
_entity_poly.type
_entity_poly.pdbx_seq_one_letter_code
_entity_poly.pdbx_strand_id
1 'polypeptide(L)'
;MINQLQVDGFGWIRRDTGSDPTLLKGEADTLAPHLLEPVDDDLRILLQLGFCETEVRIMEELIKPHISAWAIGQRQAYLAHGDFDLTHIFYEDSQYTGIIDFGEIRGMCPLYDLGHFKLQARNQDSICGLEHVLQGYREVTPIGEKELMEIDLLSLYIGIRTLSRISKRPWGSYHDHLQVTIKEQLHRLPFNTY
;
A
#
# COMPACT_ATOMS: atom_id res chain seq x y z
N MET A 1 -9.55 -8.63 12.63
CA MET A 1 -8.59 -7.74 11.93
C MET A 1 -9.38 -6.89 10.93
N ILE A 2 -9.07 -5.61 10.75
CA ILE A 2 -9.88 -4.68 9.92
C ILE A 2 -10.04 -5.17 8.48
N ASN A 3 -9.02 -5.86 7.97
CA ASN A 3 -8.88 -6.45 6.63
C ASN A 3 -9.85 -7.62 6.35
N GLN A 4 -10.76 -7.93 7.29
CA GLN A 4 -11.82 -8.95 7.15
C GLN A 4 -13.20 -8.33 6.89
N LEU A 5 -13.36 -7.02 7.09
CA LEU A 5 -14.62 -6.33 6.82
C LEU A 5 -14.76 -6.08 5.32
N GLN A 6 -15.85 -6.57 4.73
CA GLN A 6 -16.11 -6.37 3.31
C GLN A 6 -16.54 -4.92 3.03
N VAL A 7 -16.13 -4.41 1.87
CA VAL A 7 -16.51 -3.10 1.36
C VAL A 7 -17.15 -3.29 -0.02
N ASP A 8 -18.27 -2.62 -0.26
CA ASP A 8 -18.90 -2.52 -1.58
C ASP A 8 -18.11 -1.54 -2.45
N GLY A 9 -17.24 -2.06 -3.31
CA GLY A 9 -16.37 -1.26 -4.18
C GLY A 9 -15.01 -0.92 -3.57
N PHE A 10 -14.21 -0.16 -4.33
CA PHE A 10 -12.80 0.12 -4.09
C PHE A 10 -12.54 1.62 -3.92
N GLY A 11 -11.32 1.95 -3.46
CA GLY A 11 -10.91 3.34 -3.27
C GLY A 11 -11.42 3.92 -1.94
N TRP A 12 -11.41 5.23 -1.81
CA TRP A 12 -11.78 5.91 -0.57
C TRP A 12 -13.17 5.53 -0.08
N ILE A 13 -13.32 5.28 1.22
CA ILE A 13 -14.65 5.03 1.79
C ILE A 13 -15.49 6.31 1.71
N ARG A 14 -16.67 6.20 1.11
CA ARG A 14 -17.64 7.29 1.05
C ARG A 14 -18.19 7.57 2.45
N ARG A 15 -18.05 8.81 2.90
CA ARG A 15 -18.52 9.28 4.23
C ARG A 15 -19.84 10.06 4.16
N ASP A 16 -20.26 10.40 2.95
CA ASP A 16 -21.40 11.24 2.62
C ASP A 16 -22.65 10.43 2.25
N THR A 17 -22.60 9.11 2.39
CA THR A 17 -23.73 8.25 2.05
C THR A 17 -24.84 8.43 3.10
N GLY A 18 -25.90 9.17 2.75
CA GLY A 18 -27.17 9.18 3.48
C GLY A 18 -27.94 7.84 3.44
N SER A 19 -27.26 6.75 3.10
CA SER A 19 -27.73 5.37 3.08
C SER A 19 -27.17 4.58 4.26
N ASP A 20 -27.79 3.42 4.53
CA ASP A 20 -27.55 2.50 5.64
C ASP A 20 -26.13 2.58 6.27
N PRO A 21 -26.00 3.01 7.54
CA PRO A 21 -24.71 3.14 8.22
C PRO A 21 -23.99 1.81 8.42
N THR A 22 -24.62 0.68 8.09
CA THR A 22 -24.01 -0.65 8.18
C THR A 22 -23.26 -1.08 6.92
N LEU A 23 -23.38 -0.33 5.81
CA LEU A 23 -22.72 -0.66 4.55
C LEU A 23 -21.52 0.25 4.28
N LEU A 24 -20.31 -0.32 4.27
CA LEU A 24 -19.11 0.37 3.81
C LEU A 24 -19.06 0.36 2.28
N LYS A 25 -18.95 1.54 1.66
CA LYS A 25 -18.89 1.68 0.21
C LYS A 25 -17.65 2.45 -0.24
N GLY A 26 -16.92 1.89 -1.20
CA GLY A 26 -15.82 2.56 -1.89
C GLY A 26 -16.30 3.57 -2.92
N GLU A 27 -15.39 4.39 -3.43
CA GLU A 27 -15.73 5.42 -4.41
C GLU A 27 -15.89 4.88 -5.85
N ALA A 28 -15.30 3.73 -6.17
CA ALA A 28 -15.43 3.08 -7.47
C ALA A 28 -15.90 1.63 -7.38
N ASP A 29 -16.53 1.15 -8.45
CA ASP A 29 -17.00 -0.24 -8.54
C ASP A 29 -15.87 -1.24 -8.85
N THR A 30 -14.75 -0.75 -9.40
CA THR A 30 -13.60 -1.59 -9.77
C THR A 30 -12.30 -0.97 -9.27
N LEU A 31 -11.28 -1.83 -9.12
CA LEU A 31 -9.98 -1.42 -8.60
C LEU A 31 -9.09 -0.72 -9.66
N ALA A 32 -9.33 -1.00 -10.94
CA ALA A 32 -8.48 -0.55 -12.04
C ALA A 32 -8.31 0.99 -12.11
N PRO A 33 -9.38 1.81 -12.00
CA PRO A 33 -9.23 3.27 -12.02
C PRO A 33 -8.29 3.80 -10.94
N HIS A 34 -8.35 3.22 -9.73
CA HIS A 34 -7.52 3.66 -8.61
C HIS A 34 -6.05 3.29 -8.76
N LEU A 35 -5.78 2.14 -9.37
CA LEU A 35 -4.42 1.63 -9.40
C LEU A 35 -3.68 1.90 -10.70
N LEU A 36 -4.34 1.85 -11.86
CA LEU A 36 -3.70 1.92 -13.17
C LEU A 36 -3.62 3.34 -13.72
N GLU A 37 -4.70 4.11 -13.62
CA GLU A 37 -4.77 5.47 -14.21
C GLU A 37 -3.63 6.38 -13.75
N PRO A 38 -3.21 6.38 -12.47
CA PRO A 38 -2.16 7.29 -12.02
C PRO A 38 -0.73 6.88 -12.41
N VAL A 39 -0.51 5.62 -12.81
CA VAL A 39 0.85 5.03 -12.89
C VAL A 39 1.73 5.79 -13.88
N ASP A 40 1.23 6.13 -15.05
CA ASP A 40 2.01 6.82 -16.08
C ASP A 40 2.47 8.22 -15.64
N ASP A 41 1.58 8.94 -14.98
CA ASP A 41 1.88 10.26 -14.44
C ASP A 41 2.84 10.18 -13.26
N ASP A 42 2.65 9.21 -12.37
CA ASP A 42 3.52 8.98 -11.23
C ASP A 42 4.95 8.63 -11.68
N LEU A 43 5.09 7.70 -12.62
CA LEU A 43 6.39 7.31 -13.17
C LEU A 43 7.10 8.48 -13.88
N ARG A 44 6.34 9.34 -14.59
CA ARG A 44 6.89 10.56 -15.20
C ARG A 44 7.39 11.56 -14.14
N ILE A 45 6.66 11.69 -13.04
CA ILE A 45 7.10 12.53 -11.91
C ILE A 45 8.39 11.98 -11.31
N LEU A 46 8.52 10.66 -11.14
CA LEU A 46 9.75 10.06 -10.61
C LEU A 46 11.01 10.39 -11.43
N LEU A 47 10.92 10.45 -12.76
CA LEU A 47 12.04 10.93 -13.59
C LEU A 47 12.49 12.35 -13.20
N GLN A 48 11.54 13.23 -12.89
CA GLN A 48 11.81 14.60 -12.45
C GLN A 48 12.42 14.65 -11.04
N LEU A 49 12.22 13.60 -10.23
CA LEU A 49 12.71 13.49 -8.87
C LEU A 49 14.07 12.74 -8.77
N GLY A 50 14.75 12.51 -9.90
CA GLY A 50 16.10 11.93 -9.92
C GLY A 50 16.16 10.41 -9.99
N PHE A 51 15.06 9.75 -10.39
CA PHE A 51 15.12 8.38 -10.88
C PHE A 51 15.60 8.38 -12.34
N CYS A 52 16.43 7.41 -12.72
CA CYS A 52 16.89 7.30 -14.10
C CYS A 52 15.87 6.53 -14.96
N GLU A 53 15.98 6.66 -16.28
CA GLU A 53 15.07 5.98 -17.23
C GLU A 53 15.05 4.46 -17.05
N THR A 54 16.19 3.86 -16.71
CA THR A 54 16.27 2.41 -16.46
C THR A 54 15.48 2.03 -15.22
N GLU A 55 15.61 2.78 -14.10
CA GLU A 55 14.85 2.53 -12.87
C GLU A 55 13.34 2.64 -13.13
N VAL A 56 12.91 3.67 -13.85
CA VAL A 56 11.49 3.90 -14.15
C VAL A 56 10.93 2.83 -15.09
N ARG A 57 11.67 2.42 -16.12
CA ARG A 57 11.24 1.34 -17.01
C ARG A 57 11.06 0.03 -16.26
N ILE A 58 11.97 -0.28 -15.35
CA ILE A 58 11.85 -1.46 -14.48
C ILE A 58 10.57 -1.36 -13.64
N MET A 59 10.33 -0.23 -12.98
CA MET A 59 9.13 -0.05 -12.16
C MET A 59 7.87 -0.24 -13.00
N GLU A 60 7.87 0.29 -14.23
CA GLU A 60 6.78 0.09 -15.18
C GLU A 60 6.54 -1.39 -15.50
N GLU A 61 7.61 -2.11 -15.86
CA GLU A 61 7.60 -3.54 -16.21
C GLU A 61 7.15 -4.42 -15.01
N LEU A 62 7.48 -4.03 -13.78
CA LEU A 62 7.06 -4.76 -12.58
C LEU A 62 5.62 -4.42 -12.15
N ILE A 63 5.23 -3.14 -12.21
CA ILE A 63 4.00 -2.69 -11.56
C ILE A 63 2.80 -2.89 -12.49
N LYS A 64 2.89 -2.47 -13.75
CA LYS A 64 1.72 -2.48 -14.63
C LYS A 64 1.13 -3.88 -14.84
N PRO A 65 1.92 -4.93 -15.14
CA PRO A 65 1.35 -6.26 -15.34
C PRO A 65 0.73 -6.81 -14.05
N HIS A 66 1.42 -6.65 -12.92
CA HIS A 66 0.96 -7.18 -11.63
C HIS A 66 -0.29 -6.45 -11.13
N ILE A 67 -0.32 -5.12 -11.18
CA ILE A 67 -1.51 -4.34 -10.84
C ILE A 67 -2.66 -4.64 -11.79
N SER A 68 -2.40 -4.80 -13.09
CA SER A 68 -3.47 -5.13 -14.05
C SER A 68 -4.08 -6.50 -13.74
N ALA A 69 -3.24 -7.52 -13.56
CA ALA A 69 -3.70 -8.86 -13.19
C ALA A 69 -4.50 -8.82 -11.88
N TRP A 70 -4.04 -8.01 -10.93
CA TRP A 70 -4.71 -7.86 -9.65
C TRP A 70 -6.05 -7.13 -9.73
N ALA A 71 -6.11 -6.01 -10.45
CA ALA A 71 -7.33 -5.24 -10.65
C ALA A 71 -8.41 -6.06 -11.37
N ILE A 72 -8.02 -6.99 -12.25
CA ILE A 72 -8.91 -7.93 -12.93
C ILE A 72 -9.34 -9.08 -12.01
N GLY A 73 -8.41 -9.61 -11.20
CA GLY A 73 -8.63 -10.76 -10.34
C GLY A 73 -9.41 -10.45 -9.05
N GLN A 74 -9.27 -9.24 -8.52
CA GLN A 74 -9.84 -8.86 -7.24
C GLN A 74 -11.30 -8.44 -7.40
N ARG A 75 -12.22 -9.35 -7.06
CA ARG A 75 -13.67 -9.10 -7.14
C ARG A 75 -14.28 -8.52 -5.86
N GLN A 76 -13.61 -8.70 -4.72
CA GLN A 76 -14.09 -8.26 -3.41
C GLN A 76 -13.06 -7.33 -2.76
N ALA A 77 -13.53 -6.16 -2.35
CA ALA A 77 -12.76 -5.25 -1.53
C ALA A 77 -12.98 -5.53 -0.04
N TYR A 78 -11.95 -5.24 0.75
CA TYR A 78 -11.94 -5.30 2.19
C TYR A 78 -11.48 -3.95 2.74
N LEU A 79 -11.86 -3.66 3.98
CA LEU A 79 -11.47 -2.42 4.62
C LEU A 79 -9.97 -2.45 4.93
N ALA A 80 -9.23 -1.57 4.28
CA ALA A 80 -7.86 -1.25 4.63
C ALA A 80 -7.83 0.01 5.50
N HIS A 81 -6.88 0.07 6.44
CA HIS A 81 -6.57 1.29 7.20
C HIS A 81 -6.19 2.42 6.26
N GLY A 82 -5.37 2.11 5.25
CA GLY A 82 -4.94 3.04 4.21
C GLY A 82 -3.54 3.62 4.42
N ASP A 83 -3.10 3.70 5.67
CA ASP A 83 -1.79 4.22 6.09
C ASP A 83 -1.23 3.47 7.32
N PHE A 84 -1.54 2.19 7.46
CA PHE A 84 -1.15 1.38 8.62
C PHE A 84 0.38 1.34 8.85
N ASP A 85 0.81 1.67 10.07
CA ASP A 85 2.15 1.49 10.60
C ASP A 85 2.12 1.37 12.13
N LEU A 86 3.29 1.25 12.78
CA LEU A 86 3.38 1.08 14.24
C LEU A 86 2.83 2.29 15.04
N THR A 87 2.80 3.49 14.46
CA THR A 87 2.33 4.70 15.16
C THR A 87 0.82 4.71 15.40
N HIS A 88 0.09 3.87 14.67
CA HIS A 88 -1.37 3.71 14.76
C HIS A 88 -1.81 2.63 15.76
N ILE A 89 -0.89 1.90 16.37
CA ILE A 89 -1.21 0.80 17.31
C ILE A 89 -1.08 1.30 18.74
N PHE A 90 -2.18 1.22 19.51
CA PHE A 90 -2.18 1.58 20.92
C PHE A 90 -1.88 0.36 21.80
N TYR A 91 -1.02 0.56 22.80
CA TYR A 91 -0.54 -0.48 23.70
C TYR A 91 -0.52 0.06 25.13
N GLU A 92 -1.22 -0.63 26.03
CA GLU A 92 -1.34 -0.28 27.44
C GLU A 92 -1.33 -1.57 28.28
N ASP A 93 -0.69 -1.55 29.45
CA ASP A 93 -0.65 -2.68 30.40
C ASP A 93 -0.30 -4.05 29.78
N SER A 94 0.70 -4.04 28.89
CA SER A 94 1.16 -5.22 28.15
C SER A 94 0.18 -5.80 27.11
N GLN A 95 -0.85 -5.03 26.73
CA GLN A 95 -1.87 -5.44 25.77
C GLN A 95 -2.03 -4.42 24.65
N TYR A 96 -2.27 -4.91 23.43
CA TYR A 96 -2.74 -4.05 22.35
C TYR A 96 -4.19 -3.69 22.60
N THR A 97 -4.47 -2.40 22.77
CA THR A 97 -5.79 -1.90 23.20
C THR A 97 -6.59 -1.25 22.07
N GLY A 98 -5.95 -0.95 20.93
CA GLY A 98 -6.67 -0.43 19.77
C GLY A 98 -5.79 -0.09 18.59
N ILE A 99 -6.46 0.32 17.51
CA ILE A 99 -5.90 0.91 16.31
C ILE A 99 -6.61 2.26 16.10
N ILE A 100 -5.88 3.30 15.73
CA ILE A 100 -6.38 4.67 15.58
C ILE A 100 -6.02 5.28 14.23
N ASP A 101 -6.62 6.45 13.94
CA ASP A 101 -6.41 7.23 12.72
C ASP A 101 -6.94 6.59 11.43
N PHE A 102 -8.23 6.29 11.42
CA PHE A 102 -8.95 5.83 10.22
C PHE A 102 -9.22 6.95 9.19
N GLY A 103 -8.32 7.96 9.12
CA GLY A 103 -8.38 9.06 8.18
C GLY A 103 -8.26 8.60 6.73
N GLU A 104 -7.47 7.56 6.47
CA GLU A 104 -7.07 7.09 5.14
C GLU A 104 -7.86 5.84 4.65
N ILE A 105 -8.92 5.44 5.36
CA ILE A 105 -9.64 4.19 5.07
C ILE A 105 -10.14 4.07 3.64
N ARG A 106 -10.03 2.86 3.11
CA ARG A 106 -10.38 2.54 1.73
C ARG A 106 -10.79 1.09 1.54
N GLY A 107 -11.63 0.84 0.53
CA GLY A 107 -11.88 -0.48 -0.01
C GLY A 107 -10.69 -0.92 -0.86
N MET A 108 -9.99 -1.96 -0.44
CA MET A 108 -8.78 -2.45 -1.11
C MET A 108 -8.60 -3.96 -0.86
N CYS A 109 -7.54 -4.56 -1.39
CA CYS A 109 -7.20 -5.92 -0.95
C CYS A 109 -6.83 -5.98 0.54
N PRO A 110 -6.84 -7.18 1.14
CA PRO A 110 -6.37 -7.37 2.50
C PRO A 110 -4.87 -7.07 2.71
N LEU A 111 -4.02 -7.28 1.71
CA LEU A 111 -2.56 -7.13 1.79
C LEU A 111 -2.07 -5.67 1.69
N TYR A 112 -2.96 -4.71 1.43
CA TYR A 112 -2.59 -3.32 1.16
C TYR A 112 -1.88 -2.67 2.35
N ASP A 113 -2.45 -2.87 3.55
CA ASP A 113 -1.87 -2.34 4.78
C ASP A 113 -0.51 -3.00 5.09
N LEU A 114 -0.29 -4.25 4.69
CA LEU A 114 1.03 -4.90 4.83
C LEU A 114 2.06 -4.28 3.88
N GLY A 115 1.66 -3.96 2.64
CA GLY A 115 2.50 -3.22 1.69
C GLY A 115 2.84 -1.81 2.20
N HIS A 116 1.87 -1.09 2.76
CA HIS A 116 2.08 0.21 3.39
C HIS A 116 3.02 0.10 4.61
N PHE A 117 2.77 -0.85 5.51
CA PHE A 117 3.61 -1.07 6.69
C PHE A 117 5.07 -1.35 6.29
N LYS A 118 5.29 -2.18 5.26
CA LYS A 118 6.63 -2.46 4.73
C LYS A 118 7.34 -1.21 4.20
N LEU A 119 6.59 -0.27 3.59
CA LEU A 119 7.15 1.00 3.11
C LEU A 119 7.62 1.88 4.28
N GLN A 120 6.90 1.87 5.40
CA GLN A 120 7.23 2.68 6.58
C GLN A 120 8.28 2.05 7.49
N ALA A 121 8.53 0.74 7.39
CA ALA A 121 9.41 -0.01 8.29
C ALA A 121 10.88 0.49 8.35
N ARG A 122 11.33 1.31 7.39
CA ARG A 122 12.67 1.94 7.41
C ARG A 122 12.74 3.28 8.16
N ASN A 123 11.61 3.95 8.40
CA ASN A 123 11.57 5.24 9.13
C ASN A 123 11.74 5.09 10.66
N GLN A 124 11.76 3.86 11.19
CA GLN A 124 11.87 3.60 12.62
C GLN A 124 13.19 2.87 12.91
N ASP A 125 14.19 3.64 13.34
CA ASP A 125 15.61 3.27 13.55
C ASP A 125 15.92 2.08 14.49
N SER A 126 14.97 1.20 14.84
CA SER A 126 15.30 0.04 15.70
C SER A 126 14.28 -1.10 15.75
N ILE A 127 13.10 -1.00 15.14
CA ILE A 127 12.08 -2.05 15.24
C ILE A 127 11.56 -2.42 13.86
N CYS A 128 12.04 -3.55 13.33
CA CYS A 128 11.43 -4.20 12.17
C CYS A 128 10.13 -4.88 12.61
N GLY A 129 9.06 -4.09 12.78
CA GLY A 129 7.75 -4.59 13.20
C GLY A 129 7.09 -5.51 12.17
N LEU A 130 7.55 -5.49 10.91
CA LEU A 130 6.92 -6.21 9.81
C LEU A 130 6.89 -7.72 10.05
N GLU A 131 7.98 -8.31 10.55
CA GLU A 131 8.04 -9.75 10.85
C GLU A 131 6.99 -10.15 11.90
N HIS A 132 6.81 -9.34 12.95
CA HIS A 132 5.82 -9.58 13.99
C HIS A 132 4.40 -9.43 13.47
N VAL A 133 4.15 -8.41 12.62
CA VAL A 133 2.84 -8.23 11.97
C VAL A 133 2.54 -9.42 11.06
N LEU A 134 3.49 -9.86 10.24
CA LEU A 134 3.32 -11.02 9.36
C LEU A 134 3.08 -12.30 10.14
N GLN A 135 3.78 -12.49 11.27
CA GLN A 135 3.55 -13.62 12.16
C GLN A 135 2.10 -13.65 12.68
N GLY A 136 1.60 -12.54 13.22
CA GLY A 136 0.21 -12.45 13.69
C GLY A 136 -0.81 -12.57 12.54
N TYR A 137 -0.50 -12.01 11.37
CA TYR A 137 -1.38 -12.12 10.20
C TYR A 137 -1.53 -13.57 9.73
N ARG A 138 -0.45 -14.37 9.77
CA ARG A 138 -0.46 -15.81 9.43
C ARG A 138 -1.38 -16.65 10.31
N GLU A 139 -1.71 -16.19 11.52
CA GLU A 139 -2.65 -16.89 12.42
C GLU A 139 -4.09 -16.82 11.90
N VAL A 140 -4.43 -15.80 11.11
CA VAL A 140 -5.80 -15.57 10.61
C VAL A 140 -5.92 -15.67 9.09
N THR A 141 -4.83 -15.54 8.35
CA THR A 141 -4.81 -15.63 6.88
C THR A 141 -3.47 -16.20 6.42
N PRO A 142 -3.45 -17.30 5.66
CA PRO A 142 -2.21 -17.85 5.12
C PRO A 142 -1.47 -16.82 4.27
N ILE A 143 -0.17 -16.65 4.54
CA ILE A 143 0.75 -15.85 3.73
C ILE A 143 1.86 -16.78 3.24
N GLY A 144 1.83 -17.11 1.95
CA GLY A 144 2.88 -17.84 1.25
C GLY A 144 3.80 -16.91 0.46
N GLU A 145 4.66 -17.50 -0.38
CA GLU A 145 5.62 -16.75 -1.20
C GLU A 145 4.95 -15.79 -2.19
N LYS A 146 3.78 -16.18 -2.73
CA LYS A 146 3.00 -15.34 -3.63
C LYS A 146 2.52 -14.07 -2.92
N GLU A 147 1.93 -14.21 -1.73
CA GLU A 147 1.43 -13.08 -0.95
C GLU A 147 2.59 -12.17 -0.49
N LEU A 148 3.75 -12.74 -0.15
CA LEU A 148 4.95 -11.95 0.15
C LEU A 148 5.40 -11.13 -1.06
N MET A 149 5.42 -11.72 -2.27
CA MET A 149 5.71 -10.98 -3.50
C MET A 149 4.69 -9.87 -3.76
N GLU A 150 3.41 -10.14 -3.52
CA GLU A 150 2.34 -9.13 -3.65
C GLU A 150 2.52 -7.97 -2.66
N ILE A 151 2.89 -8.26 -1.41
CA ILE A 151 3.20 -7.23 -0.41
C ILE A 151 4.36 -6.34 -0.88
N ASP A 152 5.38 -6.92 -1.51
CA ASP A 152 6.54 -6.18 -2.00
C ASP A 152 6.18 -5.27 -3.17
N LEU A 153 5.40 -5.77 -4.11
CA LEU A 153 4.88 -4.99 -5.25
C LEU A 153 3.93 -3.89 -4.79
N LEU A 154 3.08 -4.16 -3.81
CA LEU A 154 2.20 -3.15 -3.21
C LEU A 154 3.00 -2.08 -2.50
N SER A 155 4.04 -2.46 -1.75
CA SER A 155 4.93 -1.51 -1.09
C SER A 155 5.58 -0.56 -2.10
N LEU A 156 6.08 -1.11 -3.22
CA LEU A 156 6.68 -0.32 -4.29
C LEU A 156 5.67 0.63 -4.93
N TYR A 157 4.49 0.12 -5.29
CA TYR A 157 3.41 0.92 -5.86
C TYR A 157 2.98 2.06 -4.93
N ILE A 158 2.75 1.76 -3.65
CA ILE A 158 2.35 2.76 -2.65
C ILE A 158 3.47 3.81 -2.49
N GLY A 159 4.73 3.39 -2.49
CA GLY A 159 5.89 4.30 -2.43
C GLY A 159 5.90 5.28 -3.60
N ILE A 160 5.78 4.77 -4.84
CA ILE A 160 5.74 5.57 -6.07
C ILE A 160 4.57 6.56 -6.03
N ARG A 161 3.37 6.07 -5.71
CA ARG A 161 2.16 6.90 -5.63
C ARG A 161 2.29 7.99 -4.57
N THR A 162 2.83 7.64 -3.41
CA THR A 162 3.01 8.56 -2.30
C THR A 162 4.02 9.64 -2.65
N LEU A 163 5.20 9.26 -3.17
CA LEU A 163 6.25 10.21 -3.56
C LEU A 163 5.75 11.16 -4.66
N SER A 164 5.06 10.62 -5.67
CA SER A 164 4.42 11.43 -6.72
C SER A 164 3.42 12.43 -6.14
N ARG A 165 2.52 11.98 -5.25
CA ARG A 165 1.50 12.85 -4.60
C ARG A 165 2.13 13.98 -3.79
N ILE A 166 3.23 13.72 -3.08
CA ILE A 166 3.90 14.73 -2.24
C ILE A 166 4.94 15.56 -2.99
N SER A 167 5.19 15.29 -4.27
CA SER A 167 6.20 15.99 -5.10
C SER A 167 6.02 17.51 -5.15
N LYS A 168 4.78 18.00 -4.99
CA LYS A 168 4.46 19.44 -4.98
C LYS A 168 4.65 20.10 -3.62
N ARG A 169 4.93 19.32 -2.56
CA ARG A 169 5.19 19.84 -1.21
C ARG A 169 6.68 20.24 -1.09
N PRO A 170 7.05 21.14 -0.17
CA PRO A 170 8.45 21.40 0.13
C PRO A 170 9.19 20.09 0.44
N TRP A 171 10.38 19.94 -0.14
CA TRP A 171 11.21 18.75 0.05
C TRP A 171 11.62 18.60 1.52
N GLY A 172 11.59 17.38 2.03
CA GLY A 172 12.01 17.07 3.40
C GLY A 172 12.40 15.60 3.57
N SER A 173 12.68 15.22 4.81
CA SER A 173 13.17 13.88 5.15
C SER A 173 12.25 12.74 4.68
N TYR A 174 10.94 12.99 4.59
CA TYR A 174 10.00 11.99 4.10
C TYR A 174 10.16 11.72 2.59
N HIS A 175 10.50 12.74 1.80
CA HIS A 175 10.83 12.55 0.38
C HIS A 175 12.09 11.70 0.23
N ASP A 176 13.13 12.02 1.00
CA ASP A 176 14.39 11.28 0.99
C ASP A 176 14.18 9.81 1.40
N HIS A 177 13.39 9.58 2.45
CA HIS A 177 13.02 8.24 2.90
C HIS A 177 12.32 7.43 1.80
N LEU A 178 11.29 8.01 1.17
CA LEU A 178 10.55 7.32 0.11
C LEU A 178 11.47 7.04 -1.08
N GLN A 179 12.29 8.01 -1.49
CA GLN A 179 13.20 7.83 -2.62
C GLN A 179 14.20 6.70 -2.38
N VAL A 180 14.82 6.66 -1.20
CA VAL A 180 15.75 5.58 -0.84
C VAL A 180 15.03 4.24 -0.74
N THR A 181 13.87 4.20 -0.08
CA THR A 181 13.09 2.97 0.10
C THR A 181 12.66 2.37 -1.24
N ILE A 182 12.16 3.19 -2.17
CA ILE A 182 11.76 2.75 -3.51
C ILE A 182 12.97 2.16 -4.26
N LYS A 183 14.13 2.84 -4.25
CA LYS A 183 15.35 2.34 -4.91
C LYS A 183 15.83 1.02 -4.31
N GLU A 184 15.84 0.89 -2.99
CA GLU A 184 16.23 -0.34 -2.32
C GLU A 184 15.28 -1.49 -2.63
N GLN A 185 13.96 -1.24 -2.63
CA GLN A 185 12.96 -2.24 -3.00
C GLN A 185 13.15 -2.70 -4.45
N LEU A 186 13.40 -1.76 -5.37
CA LEU A 186 13.68 -2.06 -6.77
C LEU A 186 14.85 -3.04 -6.93
N HIS A 187 15.92 -2.86 -6.15
CA HIS A 187 17.08 -3.76 -6.19
C HIS A 187 16.84 -5.15 -5.57
N ARG A 188 15.82 -5.30 -4.72
CA ARG A 188 15.50 -6.57 -4.06
C ARG A 188 14.52 -7.43 -4.85
N LEU A 189 13.67 -6.80 -5.67
CA LEU A 189 12.72 -7.52 -6.48
C LEU A 189 13.45 -8.30 -7.59
N PRO A 190 13.13 -9.60 -7.80
CA PRO A 190 13.82 -10.41 -8.77
C PRO A 190 13.53 -9.92 -10.20
N PHE A 191 14.60 -9.50 -10.89
CA PHE A 191 14.59 -9.20 -12.30
C PHE A 191 14.69 -10.48 -13.12
N ASN A 192 13.63 -11.28 -13.16
CA ASN A 192 13.57 -12.38 -14.12
C ASN A 192 12.38 -12.16 -15.04
N THR A 193 12.75 -11.66 -16.23
CA THR A 193 12.06 -11.73 -17.52
C THR A 193 10.94 -12.78 -17.57
N TYR A 194 9.70 -12.30 -17.60
CA TYR A 194 8.57 -13.03 -18.19
C TYR A 194 8.62 -12.91 -19.71
#